data_AF-A0A1I7MWR7-F1
#
_entry.id   AF-A0A1I7MWR7-F1
#
_cell.length_a   1.000
_cell.length_b   1.000
_cell.length_c   1.000
_cell.angle_alpha   90.00
_cell.angle_beta   90.00
_cell.angle_gamma   90.00
#
_symmetry.space_group_name_H-M   'P 1'
#
loop_
_entity.id
_entity.type
_entity.pdbx_description
1 polymer ?
#
loop_
_entity_poly.entity_id
_entity_poly.type
_entity_poly.pdbx_seq_one_letter_code
_entity_poly.pdbx_strand_id
1 'polypeptide(L)'
;MRSFPQSRGLPVHRLCLGSTILPLLAGGFFLAAPAPAHADLRICNQSANVVSVALGYRAERGWMSEGWWQTSPGDCRVLYQGDLARRFYYIYAVDDIAGGAWDGQVFMCTRDETFTIFGVEDCLARGYERTGFFEIDTQNRTDWTLQLTESAGAPNIVGPGEGEDLEEPAFLVDTEDADQVVPMPPPPPDR
;
A
#
# COMPACT_ATOMS: atom_id res chain seq x y z
N MET A 1 -28.68 -10.56 -93.95
CA MET A 1 -28.05 -9.25 -93.72
C MET A 1 -27.33 -9.32 -92.40
N ARG A 2 -26.04 -8.95 -92.41
CA ARG A 2 -25.21 -8.54 -91.26
C ARG A 2 -24.96 -9.62 -90.19
N SER A 3 -23.83 -9.77 -89.55
CA SER A 3 -22.46 -9.29 -89.66
C SER A 3 -21.72 -10.03 -88.53
N PHE A 4 -20.53 -10.56 -88.81
CA PHE A 4 -19.45 -10.93 -87.87
C PHE A 4 -19.13 -9.79 -86.84
N PRO A 5 -18.20 -9.90 -85.84
CA PRO A 5 -17.22 -10.97 -85.55
C PRO A 5 -16.88 -11.23 -84.03
N GLN A 6 -16.02 -12.25 -83.80
CA GLN A 6 -14.78 -12.28 -82.96
C GLN A 6 -14.71 -11.64 -81.55
N SER A 7 -13.85 -12.04 -80.61
CA SER A 7 -12.92 -13.15 -80.33
C SER A 7 -12.23 -12.79 -79.00
N ARG A 8 -11.37 -13.69 -78.48
CA ARG A 8 -10.35 -13.52 -77.39
C ARG A 8 -10.84 -13.98 -76.00
N GLY A 9 -10.21 -14.90 -75.29
CA GLY A 9 -8.98 -15.68 -75.50
C GLY A 9 -8.79 -16.64 -74.30
N LEU A 10 -8.16 -17.79 -74.53
CA LEU A 10 -7.68 -18.80 -73.55
C LEU A 10 -6.39 -18.30 -72.84
N PRO A 11 -5.99 -18.76 -71.62
CA PRO A 11 -5.47 -20.12 -71.34
C PRO A 11 -5.97 -20.72 -70.01
N VAL A 12 -6.25 -22.03 -69.85
CA VAL A 12 -5.39 -23.25 -69.90
C VAL A 12 -4.52 -23.43 -68.64
N HIS A 13 -4.81 -24.55 -67.93
CA HIS A 13 -3.96 -25.33 -67.01
C HIS A 13 -3.84 -24.82 -65.56
N ARG A 14 -3.91 -25.65 -64.50
CA ARG A 14 -3.42 -27.03 -64.33
C ARG A 14 -4.30 -27.81 -63.34
N LEU A 15 -4.59 -29.07 -63.67
CA LEU A 15 -4.89 -30.11 -62.67
C LEU A 15 -3.63 -30.39 -61.84
N CYS A 16 -3.78 -30.73 -60.55
CA CYS A 16 -3.28 -32.00 -60.02
C CYS A 16 -3.79 -32.27 -58.60
N LEU A 17 -4.17 -33.53 -58.41
CA LEU A 17 -4.50 -34.22 -57.16
C LEU A 17 -3.38 -34.10 -56.12
N GLY A 18 -3.72 -34.15 -54.82
CA GLY A 18 -2.80 -34.68 -53.80
C GLY A 18 -3.09 -34.33 -52.34
N SER A 19 -3.36 -35.37 -51.54
CA SER A 19 -2.90 -35.59 -50.16
C SER A 19 -3.45 -34.78 -48.95
N THR A 20 -4.32 -35.46 -48.18
CA THR A 20 -4.11 -35.93 -46.78
C THR A 20 -3.44 -35.03 -45.70
N ILE A 21 -4.16 -34.86 -44.56
CA ILE A 21 -3.76 -34.83 -43.11
C ILE A 21 -3.63 -33.47 -42.35
N LEU A 22 -4.51 -33.31 -41.32
CA LEU A 22 -4.46 -32.58 -40.00
C LEU A 22 -4.03 -31.07 -39.92
N PRO A 23 -4.46 -30.26 -38.90
CA PRO A 23 -4.91 -30.70 -37.59
C PRO A 23 -6.24 -30.18 -37.03
N LEU A 24 -6.90 -31.12 -36.34
CA LEU A 24 -7.84 -30.92 -35.26
C LEU A 24 -7.06 -30.32 -34.07
N LEU A 25 -6.98 -28.99 -34.00
CA LEU A 25 -6.52 -28.26 -32.80
C LEU A 25 -7.50 -27.11 -32.59
N ALA A 26 -8.76 -27.45 -32.28
CA ALA A 26 -9.66 -26.54 -31.60
C ALA A 26 -9.19 -26.42 -30.14
N GLY A 27 -8.00 -25.83 -29.95
CA GLY A 27 -7.54 -25.36 -28.66
C GLY A 27 -8.46 -24.21 -28.25
N GLY A 28 -9.47 -24.52 -27.45
CA GLY A 28 -10.30 -23.53 -26.80
C GLY A 28 -9.41 -22.66 -25.91
N PHE A 29 -8.98 -21.53 -26.45
CA PHE A 29 -8.30 -20.49 -25.69
C PHE A 29 -9.38 -19.86 -24.79
N PHE A 30 -9.56 -20.42 -23.60
CA PHE A 30 -10.36 -19.80 -22.55
C PHE A 30 -9.67 -18.49 -22.19
N LEU A 31 -10.16 -17.39 -22.77
CA LEU A 31 -9.80 -16.04 -22.35
C LEU A 31 -10.35 -15.87 -20.93
N ALA A 32 -9.49 -16.09 -19.93
CA ALA A 32 -9.78 -15.68 -18.57
C ALA A 32 -10.00 -14.16 -18.59
N ALA A 33 -11.22 -13.73 -18.27
CA ALA A 33 -11.51 -12.30 -18.13
C ALA A 33 -10.63 -11.73 -17.00
N PRO A 34 -9.98 -10.58 -17.20
CA PRO A 34 -9.23 -9.95 -16.12
C PRO A 34 -10.19 -9.65 -14.97
N ALA A 35 -9.84 -10.13 -13.78
CA ALA A 35 -10.57 -9.74 -12.57
C ALA A 35 -10.41 -8.23 -12.38
N PRO A 36 -11.46 -7.52 -11.92
CA PRO A 36 -11.34 -6.11 -11.57
C PRO A 36 -10.22 -5.95 -10.53
N ALA A 37 -9.20 -5.17 -10.88
CA ALA A 37 -8.20 -4.73 -9.92
C ALA A 37 -8.86 -3.65 -9.05
N HIS A 38 -9.17 -4.00 -7.80
CA HIS A 38 -9.66 -3.05 -6.81
C HIS A 38 -8.46 -2.30 -6.22
N ALA A 39 -8.50 -0.97 -6.29
CA ALA A 39 -7.54 -0.15 -5.59
C ALA A 39 -8.08 0.06 -4.17
N ASP A 40 -7.48 -0.61 -3.17
CA ASP A 40 -7.98 -0.65 -1.80
C ASP A 40 -6.86 -0.24 -0.82
N LEU A 41 -7.24 0.18 0.40
CA LEU A 41 -6.31 0.21 1.53
C LEU A 41 -6.38 -1.13 2.27
N ARG A 42 -5.24 -1.81 2.35
CA ARG A 42 -5.11 -3.12 2.98
C ARG A 42 -4.11 -3.09 4.13
N ILE A 43 -4.39 -3.88 5.15
CA ILE A 43 -3.48 -4.18 6.25
C ILE A 43 -3.15 -5.66 6.22
N CYS A 44 -1.88 -6.02 6.34
CA CYS A 44 -1.42 -7.40 6.42
C CYS A 44 -0.78 -7.62 7.78
N ASN A 45 -1.27 -8.60 8.52
CA ASN A 45 -0.75 -8.91 9.84
C ASN A 45 0.39 -9.94 9.73
N GLN A 46 1.61 -9.52 10.06
CA GLN A 46 2.79 -10.38 10.11
C GLN A 46 3.25 -10.66 11.55
N SER A 47 2.46 -10.29 12.55
CA SER A 47 2.70 -10.69 13.93
C SER A 47 2.21 -12.12 14.19
N ALA A 48 2.54 -12.66 15.36
CA ALA A 48 2.10 -13.98 15.79
C ALA A 48 0.65 -14.03 16.32
N ASN A 49 0.02 -12.88 16.60
CA ASN A 49 -1.29 -12.81 17.27
C ASN A 49 -2.35 -12.14 16.40
N VAL A 50 -3.63 -12.29 16.79
CA VAL A 50 -4.71 -11.52 16.16
C VAL A 50 -4.52 -10.05 16.48
N VAL A 51 -4.66 -9.22 15.45
CA VAL A 51 -4.56 -7.77 15.57
C VAL A 51 -5.91 -7.12 15.26
N SER A 52 -6.37 -6.29 16.19
CA SER A 52 -7.56 -5.43 16.01
C SER A 52 -7.13 -4.07 15.49
N VAL A 53 -7.74 -3.62 14.38
CA VAL A 53 -7.36 -2.40 13.67
C VAL A 53 -8.53 -1.42 13.60
N ALA A 54 -8.23 -0.14 13.80
CA ALA A 54 -9.09 0.99 13.53
C ALA A 54 -8.47 1.88 12.45
N LEU A 55 -9.31 2.49 11.61
CA LEU A 55 -8.93 3.37 10.51
C LEU A 55 -9.53 4.76 10.75
N GLY A 56 -8.71 5.78 10.60
CA GLY A 56 -9.08 7.19 10.58
C GLY A 56 -8.77 7.82 9.22
N TYR A 57 -9.67 8.65 8.71
CA TYR A 57 -9.49 9.32 7.42
C TYR A 57 -10.34 10.58 7.30
N ARG A 58 -10.04 11.38 6.27
CA ARG A 58 -10.79 12.60 5.95
C ARG A 58 -11.86 12.31 4.90
N ALA A 59 -13.06 12.00 5.38
CA ALA A 59 -14.27 11.84 4.57
C ALA A 59 -14.78 13.19 4.00
N GLU A 60 -15.86 13.14 3.22
CA GLU A 60 -16.47 14.35 2.61
C GLU A 60 -16.92 15.38 3.65
N ARG A 61 -17.43 14.91 4.80
CA ARG A 61 -18.00 15.74 5.87
C ARG A 61 -17.01 16.08 6.98
N GLY A 62 -15.73 15.74 6.81
CA GLY A 62 -14.69 15.97 7.80
C GLY A 62 -14.02 14.68 8.25
N TRP A 63 -13.47 14.71 9.47
CA TRP A 63 -12.79 13.55 10.05
C TRP A 63 -13.76 12.43 10.40
N MET A 64 -13.31 11.20 10.19
CA MET A 64 -14.06 9.99 10.46
C MET A 64 -13.11 8.89 10.93
N SER A 65 -13.52 8.12 11.93
CA SER A 65 -12.82 6.93 12.40
C SER A 65 -13.76 5.73 12.47
N GLU A 66 -13.25 4.56 12.14
CA GLU A 66 -13.99 3.31 12.03
C GLU A 66 -13.15 2.15 12.57
N GLY A 67 -13.80 1.09 13.04
CA GLY A 67 -13.15 -0.09 13.60
C GLY A 67 -14.18 -1.03 14.22
N TRP A 68 -13.83 -2.17 14.83
CA TRP A 68 -12.56 -2.86 14.75
C TRP A 68 -12.60 -3.89 13.64
N TRP A 69 -11.55 -3.93 12.83
CA TRP A 69 -11.30 -5.07 11.94
C TRP A 69 -10.29 -6.00 12.61
N GLN A 70 -10.65 -7.27 12.72
CA GLN A 70 -9.73 -8.29 13.19
C GLN A 70 -8.98 -8.90 12.01
N THR A 71 -7.67 -9.02 12.16
CA THR A 71 -6.77 -9.61 11.16
C THR A 71 -5.94 -10.70 11.82
N SER A 72 -6.16 -11.95 11.42
CA SER A 72 -5.42 -13.11 11.93
C SER A 72 -3.93 -13.05 11.52
N PRO A 73 -3.04 -13.75 12.23
CA PRO A 73 -1.65 -13.92 11.82
C PRO A 73 -1.52 -14.41 10.36
N GLY A 74 -0.73 -13.71 9.55
CA GLY A 74 -0.49 -14.04 8.14
C GLY A 74 -1.58 -13.60 7.17
N ASP A 75 -2.73 -13.10 7.66
CA ASP A 75 -3.84 -12.65 6.82
C ASP A 75 -3.73 -11.15 6.47
N CYS A 76 -4.40 -10.76 5.38
CA CYS A 76 -4.59 -9.37 5.01
C CYS A 76 -6.08 -8.99 4.98
N ARG A 77 -6.41 -7.80 5.48
CA ARG A 77 -7.76 -7.25 5.50
C ARG A 77 -7.84 -5.93 4.73
N VAL A 78 -8.92 -5.75 3.98
CA VAL A 78 -9.28 -4.47 3.37
C VAL A 78 -9.92 -3.58 4.44
N LEU A 79 -9.35 -2.40 4.68
CA LEU A 79 -9.86 -1.41 5.62
C LEU A 79 -10.67 -0.30 4.92
N TYR A 80 -10.29 0.06 3.70
CA TYR A 80 -11.00 1.01 2.86
C TYR A 80 -11.17 0.42 1.47
N GLN A 81 -12.40 0.45 0.96
CA GLN A 81 -12.75 -0.13 -0.32
C GLN A 81 -12.81 0.94 -1.41
N GLY A 82 -12.11 0.70 -2.52
CA GLY A 82 -12.06 1.61 -3.67
C GLY A 82 -10.97 2.68 -3.55
N ASP A 83 -10.82 3.43 -4.64
CA ASP A 83 -9.68 4.32 -4.85
C ASP A 83 -9.44 5.28 -3.69
N LEU A 84 -8.20 5.35 -3.25
CA LEU A 84 -7.79 6.26 -2.20
C LEU A 84 -7.80 7.70 -2.70
N ALA A 85 -8.81 8.46 -2.28
CA ALA A 85 -9.01 9.85 -2.68
C ALA A 85 -8.14 10.87 -1.90
N ARG A 86 -7.32 10.39 -0.96
CA ARG A 86 -6.47 11.19 -0.06
C ARG A 86 -5.08 10.56 0.01
N ARG A 87 -4.08 11.38 0.34
CA ARG A 87 -2.69 10.94 0.56
C ARG A 87 -2.46 10.36 1.95
N PHE A 88 -3.15 10.89 2.96
CA PHE A 88 -2.92 10.51 4.35
C PHE A 88 -4.11 9.73 4.90
N TYR A 89 -3.81 8.58 5.47
CA TYR A 89 -4.72 7.75 6.24
C TYR A 89 -4.10 7.49 7.61
N TYR A 90 -4.91 7.17 8.59
CA TYR A 90 -4.49 7.04 9.96
C TYR A 90 -4.91 5.68 10.47
N ILE A 91 -4.06 4.93 11.15
CA ILE A 91 -4.52 3.69 11.77
C ILE A 91 -4.09 3.61 13.22
N TYR A 92 -4.85 2.85 13.97
CA TYR A 92 -4.50 2.39 15.29
C TYR A 92 -4.71 0.88 15.30
N ALA A 93 -3.70 0.12 15.73
CA ALA A 93 -3.80 -1.33 15.80
C ALA A 93 -3.32 -1.83 17.15
N VAL A 94 -3.91 -2.92 17.64
CA VAL A 94 -3.59 -3.54 18.92
C VAL A 94 -3.41 -5.04 18.75
N ASP A 95 -2.35 -5.57 19.34
CA ASP A 95 -2.17 -7.01 19.53
C ASP A 95 -3.09 -7.46 20.68
N ASP A 96 -4.13 -8.22 20.35
CA ASP A 96 -5.18 -8.61 21.29
C ASP A 96 -4.68 -9.57 22.39
N ILE A 97 -3.47 -10.13 22.26
CA ILE A 97 -2.90 -11.11 23.18
C ILE A 97 -1.71 -10.55 23.94
N ALA A 98 -0.73 -9.97 23.24
CA ALA A 98 0.50 -9.47 23.83
C ALA A 98 0.35 -8.06 24.43
N GLY A 99 -0.70 -7.30 24.05
CA GLY A 99 -0.95 -5.96 24.58
C GLY A 99 -0.06 -4.85 24.00
N GLY A 100 0.60 -5.11 22.87
CA GLY A 100 1.31 -4.09 22.08
C GLY A 100 0.36 -3.31 21.18
N ALA A 101 0.75 -2.09 20.80
CA ALA A 101 -0.04 -1.26 19.88
C ALA A 101 0.85 -0.62 18.81
N TRP A 102 0.26 -0.39 17.64
CA TRP A 102 0.77 0.53 16.63
C TRP A 102 -0.06 1.81 16.77
N ASP A 103 0.48 2.76 17.52
CA ASP A 103 -0.13 4.04 17.82
C ASP A 103 0.69 5.22 17.29
N GLY A 104 0.10 6.41 17.35
CA GLY A 104 0.76 7.64 16.93
C GLY A 104 0.17 8.88 17.58
N GLN A 105 0.55 10.04 17.06
CA GLN A 105 0.27 11.33 17.69
C GLN A 105 -1.03 11.99 17.17
N VAL A 106 -1.73 11.37 16.23
CA VAL A 106 -2.95 11.92 15.64
C VAL A 106 -4.17 11.37 16.37
N PHE A 107 -4.74 12.19 17.26
CA PHE A 107 -5.82 11.72 18.12
C PHE A 107 -7.18 11.73 17.43
N MET A 108 -7.89 10.61 17.53
CA MET A 108 -9.26 10.44 17.05
C MET A 108 -10.09 9.67 18.07
N CYS A 109 -11.41 9.63 17.85
CA CYS A 109 -12.32 8.93 18.76
C CYS A 109 -12.43 7.44 18.43
N THR A 110 -12.44 6.57 19.43
CA THR A 110 -12.70 5.13 19.30
C THR A 110 -13.68 4.65 20.38
N ARG A 111 -14.08 3.38 20.33
CA ARG A 111 -14.83 2.70 21.40
C ARG A 111 -14.54 1.20 21.35
N ASP A 112 -14.97 0.46 22.37
CA ASP A 112 -14.65 -0.97 22.52
C ASP A 112 -15.31 -1.87 21.46
N GLU A 113 -16.54 -1.56 21.05
CA GLU A 113 -17.29 -2.32 20.04
C GLU A 113 -17.04 -1.80 18.62
N THR A 114 -17.45 -2.55 17.59
CA THR A 114 -17.44 -2.06 16.20
C THR A 114 -18.15 -0.70 16.07
N PHE A 115 -17.51 0.24 15.38
CA PHE A 115 -17.89 1.64 15.37
C PHE A 115 -17.59 2.33 14.04
N THR A 116 -18.35 3.41 13.85
CA THR A 116 -18.10 4.48 12.90
C THR A 116 -18.41 5.79 13.63
N ILE A 117 -17.44 6.68 13.73
CA ILE A 117 -17.54 7.95 14.47
C ILE A 117 -17.13 9.10 13.55
N PHE A 118 -17.97 10.13 13.47
CA PHE A 118 -17.66 11.39 12.79
C PHE A 118 -17.11 12.41 13.79
N GLY A 119 -16.05 13.14 13.39
CA GLY A 119 -15.38 14.15 14.20
C GLY A 119 -14.42 13.56 15.24
N VAL A 120 -13.40 14.35 15.61
CA VAL A 120 -12.31 14.01 16.55
C VAL A 120 -12.39 14.78 17.86
N GLU A 121 -13.39 15.65 17.98
CA GLU A 121 -13.58 16.61 19.05
C GLU A 121 -14.40 15.99 20.17
N ASP A 122 -14.06 16.37 21.40
CA ASP A 122 -14.78 16.03 22.63
C ASP A 122 -15.07 14.53 22.81
N CYS A 123 -14.16 13.64 22.35
CA CYS A 123 -14.36 12.19 22.38
C CYS A 123 -14.89 11.70 23.75
N LEU A 124 -14.20 12.07 24.83
CA LEU A 124 -14.56 11.67 26.20
C LEU A 124 -15.95 12.19 26.61
N ALA A 125 -16.28 13.44 26.29
CA ALA A 125 -17.59 14.01 26.63
C ALA A 125 -18.73 13.39 25.81
N ARG A 126 -18.40 12.82 24.65
CA ARG A 126 -19.32 12.06 23.78
C ARG A 126 -19.39 10.57 24.13
N GLY A 127 -18.66 10.11 25.15
CA GLY A 127 -18.60 8.72 25.59
C GLY A 127 -17.70 7.82 24.73
N TYR A 128 -16.70 8.40 24.08
CA TYR A 128 -15.68 7.70 23.29
C TYR A 128 -14.31 7.83 23.93
N GLU A 129 -13.40 6.93 23.57
CA GLU A 129 -12.01 6.99 23.95
C GLU A 129 -11.22 7.92 23.02
N ARG A 130 -10.19 8.58 23.56
CA ARG A 130 -9.27 9.42 22.78
C ARG A 130 -8.00 8.63 22.47
N THR A 131 -7.91 8.10 21.27
CA THR A 131 -6.85 7.17 20.85
C THR A 131 -5.90 7.84 19.86
N GLY A 132 -4.60 7.57 19.99
CA GLY A 132 -3.57 8.08 19.09
C GLY A 132 -3.37 7.17 17.89
N PHE A 133 -3.64 7.68 16.70
CA PHE A 133 -3.43 6.98 15.43
C PHE A 133 -2.09 7.37 14.83
N PHE A 134 -1.43 6.42 14.18
CA PHE A 134 -0.27 6.70 13.35
C PHE A 134 -0.67 7.06 11.93
N GLU A 135 0.09 7.96 11.32
CA GLU A 135 -0.15 8.43 9.96
C GLU A 135 0.55 7.53 8.94
N ILE A 136 -0.18 7.20 7.87
CA ILE A 136 0.28 6.49 6.69
C ILE A 136 0.28 7.49 5.53
N ASP A 137 1.43 7.69 4.91
CA ASP A 137 1.57 8.44 3.67
C ASP A 137 1.47 7.50 2.47
N THR A 138 0.37 7.56 1.72
CA THR A 138 0.14 6.72 0.54
C THR A 138 0.84 7.24 -0.71
N GLN A 139 1.55 8.37 -0.62
CA GLN A 139 2.23 9.02 -1.73
C GLN A 139 1.31 9.34 -2.94
N ASN A 140 0.03 9.61 -2.67
CA ASN A 140 -1.04 9.80 -3.66
C ASN A 140 -1.32 8.57 -4.54
N ARG A 141 -0.96 7.36 -4.09
CA ARG A 141 -1.39 6.12 -4.76
C ARG A 141 -2.87 5.85 -4.51
N THR A 142 -3.51 5.23 -5.49
CA THR A 142 -4.93 4.83 -5.43
C THR A 142 -5.16 3.57 -4.61
N ASP A 143 -4.11 2.78 -4.36
CA ASP A 143 -4.08 1.60 -3.52
C ASP A 143 -2.89 1.65 -2.56
N TRP A 144 -3.03 0.99 -1.42
CA TRP A 144 -1.93 0.88 -0.45
C TRP A 144 -2.06 -0.40 0.36
N THR A 145 -0.93 -1.05 0.63
CA THR A 145 -0.85 -2.19 1.56
C THR A 145 0.19 -1.90 2.62
N LEU A 146 -0.23 -1.96 3.88
CA LEU A 146 0.62 -1.79 5.04
C LEU A 146 0.85 -3.14 5.72
N GLN A 147 2.07 -3.39 6.18
CA GLN A 147 2.46 -4.61 6.88
C GLN A 147 2.67 -4.28 8.37
N LEU A 148 1.97 -5.01 9.25
CA LEU A 148 2.13 -4.89 10.69
C LEU A 148 3.09 -5.97 11.20
N THR A 149 4.17 -5.55 11.84
CA THR A 149 5.18 -6.43 12.45
C THR A 149 5.34 -6.11 13.93
N GLU A 150 5.83 -7.07 14.71
CA GLU A 150 5.96 -6.99 16.18
C GLU A 150 6.92 -5.90 16.70
N SER A 151 7.65 -5.23 15.81
CA SER A 151 8.47 -4.06 16.14
C SER A 151 7.59 -2.84 16.39
N ALA A 152 6.90 -2.84 17.52
CA ALA A 152 6.11 -1.72 18.02
C ALA A 152 7.06 -0.59 18.46
N GLY A 153 7.33 0.33 17.54
CA GLY A 153 8.19 1.49 17.73
C GLY A 153 8.57 2.09 16.38
N ALA A 154 7.59 2.72 15.72
CA ALA A 154 7.59 3.13 14.32
C ALA A 154 7.47 1.97 13.33
N PRO A 155 6.39 1.88 12.53
CA PRO A 155 6.36 0.96 11.41
C PRO A 155 7.48 1.36 10.46
N ASN A 156 8.43 0.45 10.20
CA ASN A 156 9.23 0.53 9.00
C ASN A 156 8.24 0.43 7.84
N ILE A 157 7.88 1.57 7.23
CA ILE A 157 7.01 1.63 6.07
C ILE A 157 7.80 1.02 4.91
N VAL A 158 7.76 -0.31 4.79
CA VAL A 158 8.25 -1.00 3.61
C VAL A 158 7.15 -0.87 2.56
N GLY A 159 7.16 0.26 1.86
CA GLY A 159 6.53 0.35 0.55
C GLY A 159 7.19 -0.65 -0.41
N PRO A 160 6.50 -1.10 -1.47
CA PRO A 160 7.11 -1.96 -2.48
C PRO A 160 8.21 -1.17 -3.23
N GLY A 161 9.45 -1.33 -2.76
CA GLY A 161 10.71 -1.31 -3.52
C GLY A 161 11.11 -0.02 -4.22
N GLU A 162 11.89 0.80 -3.53
CA GLU A 162 13.11 1.35 -4.14
C GLU A 162 14.28 0.80 -3.31
N GLY A 163 15.21 0.11 -3.98
CA GLY A 163 16.38 -0.47 -3.33
C GLY A 163 17.24 0.62 -2.74
N GLU A 164 17.38 0.61 -1.42
CA GLU A 164 18.39 1.40 -0.73
C GLU A 164 19.69 0.61 -0.75
N ASP A 165 20.46 0.82 -1.81
CA ASP A 165 21.90 0.63 -1.80
C ASP A 165 22.48 1.56 -0.72
N LEU A 166 22.49 1.12 0.53
CA LEU A 166 23.23 1.75 1.61
C LEU A 166 24.70 1.37 1.46
N GLU A 167 25.35 2.10 0.56
CA GLU A 167 26.80 2.20 0.49
C GLU A 167 27.30 2.70 1.86
N GLU A 168 27.93 1.81 2.63
CA GLU A 168 28.62 2.13 3.88
C GLU A 168 29.63 3.26 3.65
N PRO A 169 29.55 4.41 4.33
CA PRO A 169 30.77 5.11 4.65
C PRO A 169 31.33 4.42 5.90
N ALA A 170 32.32 3.56 5.69
CA ALA A 170 33.26 3.18 6.73
C ALA A 170 33.93 4.47 7.24
N PHE A 171 33.31 5.13 8.23
CA PHE A 171 33.97 6.12 9.05
C PHE A 171 34.93 5.37 9.96
N LEU A 172 36.17 5.27 9.50
CA LEU A 172 37.29 4.92 10.34
C LEU A 172 37.35 5.93 11.50
N VAL A 173 37.12 5.43 12.71
CA VAL A 173 37.37 6.19 13.95
C VAL A 173 38.86 6.07 14.23
N ASP A 174 39.65 7.00 13.72
CA ASP A 174 41.01 7.19 14.23
C ASP A 174 40.91 7.85 15.61
N THR A 175 41.07 7.03 16.65
CA THR A 175 41.15 7.47 18.04
C THR A 175 42.61 7.80 18.36
N GLU A 176 43.12 8.94 17.89
CA GLU A 176 44.41 9.49 18.34
C GLU A 176 44.37 11.02 18.26
N ASP A 177 43.99 11.70 19.35
CA ASP A 177 44.75 12.81 19.96
C ASP A 177 44.02 13.28 21.23
N ALA A 178 44.46 12.78 22.37
CA ALA A 178 44.15 13.35 23.67
C ALA A 178 45.33 14.24 24.06
N ASP A 179 45.32 15.53 23.73
CA ASP A 179 45.83 16.63 24.57
C ASP A 179 45.77 17.99 23.85
N GLN A 180 44.63 18.68 23.85
CA GLN A 180 44.60 20.15 23.75
C GLN A 180 43.44 20.76 24.56
N VAL A 181 43.66 20.94 25.87
CA VAL A 181 42.87 21.90 26.66
C VAL A 181 43.34 23.31 26.30
N VAL A 182 42.59 24.00 25.45
CA VAL A 182 42.84 25.41 25.14
C VAL A 182 42.38 26.28 26.33
N PRO A 183 43.24 27.11 26.95
CA PRO A 183 42.82 27.99 28.04
C PRO A 183 41.91 29.12 27.54
N MET A 184 40.82 29.37 28.26
CA MET A 184 39.90 30.47 27.99
C MET A 184 40.56 31.84 28.28
N PRO A 185 40.43 32.87 27.41
CA PRO A 185 41.00 34.19 27.67
C PRO A 185 40.25 34.94 28.78
N PRO A 186 40.93 35.84 29.53
CA PRO A 186 40.29 36.61 30.59
C PRO A 186 39.29 37.63 30.05
N PRO A 187 38.26 37.99 30.84
CA PRO A 187 37.26 38.97 30.42
C PRO A 187 37.87 40.38 30.30
N PRO A 188 37.32 41.24 29.41
CA PRO A 188 37.77 42.61 29.25
C PRO A 188 37.47 43.44 30.51
N PRO A 189 38.27 44.50 30.81
CA PRO A 189 38.04 45.33 31.97
C PRO A 189 36.76 46.17 31.81
N ASP A 190 35.97 46.26 32.88
CA ASP A 190 34.77 47.09 32.97
C ASP A 190 35.12 48.57 32.73
N ARG A 191 34.33 49.23 31.88
CA ARG A 191 34.35 50.68 31.66
C ARG A 191 33.05 51.31 32.11
#